data_AF-A0A843CK19-F1
#
_entry.id   AF-A0A843CK19-F1
#
_cell.length_a   1.000
_cell.length_b   1.000
_cell.length_c   1.000
_cell.angle_alpha   90.00
_cell.angle_beta   90.00
_cell.angle_gamma   90.00
#
_symmetry.space_group_name_H-M   'P 1'
#
loop_
_entity.id
_entity.type
_entity.pdbx_description
1 polymer ?
#
loop_
_entity_poly.entity_id
_entity_poly.type
_entity_poly.pdbx_seq_one_letter_code
_entity_poly.pdbx_strand_id
1 'polypeptide(L)'
;MLSEALSKKGDSAVDDESVKDLRSSIEDLSSENSEFIRKIRDDLEAARTEQEKATEKSGSYRKSAGDEELKAKNIEEQIIALGGTVPPSEPETENPDGDPENISGKETKIPESAELRKLLSDLEKSRKKIRTYRLKAADKDREASEAAARIVSLDEQIADAENPEGLIKRLSEELISATEAYNKADKNAEGEYDISLNTVRKILFILGENKFTICKRERDTNSGWLTFRWRLNMTGIEHQLEREKKKLYRNLLKRQEYESGNLFYICPQHCVRLVFNEATENEFICPVCGDNLVYEDNEEFKALLDKRIEEFRQCL
;
A
#
# COMPACT_ATOMS: atom_id res chain seq x y z
N MET A 1 -13.33 -56.48 -31.03
CA MET A 1 -14.06 -55.20 -31.23
C MET A 1 -13.96 -54.22 -30.06
N LEU A 2 -13.48 -54.60 -28.86
CA LEU A 2 -13.19 -53.66 -27.75
C LEU A 2 -11.69 -53.52 -27.41
N SER A 3 -10.81 -54.30 -28.06
CA SER A 3 -9.35 -54.25 -27.90
C SER A 3 -8.63 -53.37 -28.94
N GLU A 4 -9.36 -52.82 -29.91
CA GLU A 4 -8.78 -52.04 -31.03
C GLU A 4 -9.03 -50.53 -30.90
N ALA A 5 -9.83 -50.12 -29.91
CA ALA A 5 -10.11 -48.71 -29.60
C ALA A 5 -9.13 -48.11 -28.57
N LEU A 6 -8.33 -48.93 -27.88
CA LEU A 6 -7.35 -48.47 -26.88
C LEU A 6 -5.93 -48.27 -27.45
N SER A 7 -5.73 -48.50 -28.76
CA SER A 7 -4.43 -48.35 -29.45
C SER A 7 -4.30 -47.06 -30.27
N LYS A 8 -5.35 -46.23 -30.37
CA LYS A 8 -5.36 -45.04 -31.26
C LYS A 8 -5.51 -43.66 -30.60
N LYS A 9 -5.30 -43.55 -29.28
CA LYS A 9 -5.19 -42.24 -28.59
C LYS A 9 -4.10 -42.22 -27.51
N GLY A 10 -3.00 -42.93 -27.75
CA GLY A 10 -1.69 -42.49 -27.28
C GLY A 10 -1.12 -41.51 -28.29
N ASP A 11 -0.33 -40.54 -27.84
CA ASP A 11 0.33 -39.50 -28.64
C ASP A 11 -0.51 -38.24 -28.94
N SER A 12 -0.84 -37.50 -27.88
CA SER A 12 -0.45 -36.09 -27.92
C SER A 12 0.67 -35.89 -26.89
N ALA A 13 1.87 -36.37 -27.23
CA ALA A 13 3.08 -35.91 -26.56
C ALA A 13 3.12 -34.39 -26.77
N VAL A 14 2.87 -33.63 -25.72
CA VAL A 14 3.23 -32.21 -25.70
C VAL A 14 4.74 -32.23 -25.92
N ASP A 15 5.15 -31.76 -27.08
CA ASP A 15 6.54 -31.65 -27.49
C ASP A 15 7.34 -30.95 -26.38
N ASP A 16 8.49 -31.53 -26.02
CA ASP A 16 9.37 -31.02 -24.97
C ASP A 16 9.76 -29.55 -25.21
N GLU A 17 9.71 -29.09 -26.46
CA GLU A 17 9.93 -27.70 -26.88
C GLU A 17 8.78 -26.79 -26.41
N SER A 18 7.52 -27.17 -26.62
CA SER A 18 6.36 -26.46 -26.06
C SER A 18 6.36 -26.42 -24.52
N VAL A 19 6.87 -27.46 -23.86
CA VAL A 19 7.02 -27.46 -22.39
C VAL A 19 8.12 -26.50 -21.93
N LYS A 20 9.22 -26.40 -22.68
CA LYS A 20 10.30 -25.43 -22.41
C LYS A 20 9.87 -24.00 -22.68
N ASP A 21 9.15 -23.74 -23.78
CA ASP A 21 8.62 -22.42 -24.11
C ASP A 21 7.63 -21.93 -23.04
N LEU A 22 6.80 -22.83 -22.51
CA LEU A 22 5.92 -22.53 -21.39
C LEU A 22 6.71 -22.26 -20.10
N ARG A 23 7.79 -23.00 -19.82
CA ARG A 23 8.65 -22.73 -18.66
C ARG A 23 9.36 -21.38 -18.78
N SER A 24 9.91 -21.06 -19.94
CA SER A 24 10.52 -19.75 -20.22
C SER A 24 9.49 -18.64 -20.04
N SER A 25 8.28 -18.79 -20.59
CA SER A 25 7.21 -17.80 -20.44
C SER A 25 6.79 -17.63 -18.97
N ILE A 26 6.82 -18.70 -18.16
CA ILE A 26 6.52 -18.65 -16.72
C ILE A 26 7.66 -17.98 -15.94
N GLU A 27 8.92 -18.24 -16.29
CA GLU A 27 10.09 -17.58 -15.69
C GLU A 27 10.10 -16.08 -16.02
N ASP A 28 9.77 -15.71 -17.26
CA ASP A 28 9.62 -14.32 -17.70
C ASP A 28 8.49 -13.61 -16.93
N LEU A 29 7.32 -14.25 -16.78
CA LEU A 29 6.20 -13.70 -16.01
C LEU A 29 6.52 -13.59 -14.50
N SER A 30 7.24 -14.55 -13.94
CA SER A 30 7.71 -14.50 -12.55
C SER A 30 8.71 -13.36 -12.34
N SER A 31 9.58 -13.11 -13.33
CA SER A 31 10.51 -12.00 -13.31
C SER A 31 9.77 -10.66 -13.40
N GLU A 32 8.83 -10.53 -14.33
CA GLU A 32 7.96 -9.35 -14.48
C GLU A 32 7.15 -9.07 -13.20
N ASN A 33 6.68 -10.12 -12.49
CA ASN A 33 5.98 -9.97 -11.22
C ASN A 33 6.90 -9.52 -10.07
N SER A 34 8.13 -10.02 -10.01
CA SER A 34 9.12 -9.54 -9.05
C SER A 34 9.46 -8.05 -9.29
N GLU A 35 9.48 -7.64 -10.56
CA GLU A 35 9.71 -6.26 -10.95
C GLU A 35 8.50 -5.36 -10.65
N PHE A 36 7.28 -5.88 -10.85
CA PHE A 36 6.03 -5.21 -10.50
C PHE A 36 5.92 -4.93 -9.00
N ILE A 37 6.19 -5.93 -8.14
CA ILE A 37 6.17 -5.74 -6.67
C ILE A 37 7.26 -4.75 -6.25
N ARG A 38 8.46 -4.83 -6.84
CA ARG A 38 9.52 -3.85 -6.59
C ARG A 38 9.07 -2.44 -6.95
N LYS A 39 8.44 -2.26 -8.11
CA LYS A 39 7.94 -0.96 -8.55
C LYS A 39 6.87 -0.39 -7.61
N ILE A 40 5.94 -1.21 -7.12
CA ILE A 40 4.94 -0.77 -6.14
C ILE A 40 5.62 -0.32 -4.84
N ARG A 41 6.66 -1.04 -4.39
CA ARG A 41 7.43 -0.67 -3.20
C ARG A 41 8.21 0.64 -3.40
N ASP A 42 8.81 0.82 -4.58
CA ASP A 42 9.49 2.08 -4.94
C ASP A 42 8.50 3.26 -4.98
N ASP A 43 7.31 3.05 -5.55
CA ASP A 43 6.23 4.06 -5.60
C ASP A 43 5.69 4.38 -4.19
N LEU A 44 5.62 3.38 -3.29
CA LEU A 44 5.25 3.56 -1.89
C LEU A 44 6.28 4.41 -1.14
N GLU A 45 7.57 4.10 -1.29
CA GLU A 45 8.66 4.88 -0.70
C GLU A 45 8.65 6.31 -1.25
N ALA A 46 8.46 6.48 -2.56
CA ALA A 46 8.32 7.80 -3.16
C ALA A 46 7.15 8.59 -2.55
N ALA A 47 5.97 7.97 -2.40
CA ALA A 47 4.80 8.59 -1.80
C ALA A 47 5.02 8.96 -0.31
N ARG A 48 5.72 8.12 0.46
CA ARG A 48 6.11 8.43 1.85
C ARG A 48 7.03 9.64 1.91
N THR A 49 8.06 9.71 1.04
CA THR A 49 8.94 10.88 1.00
C THR A 49 8.22 12.16 0.54
N GLU A 50 7.22 12.03 -0.33
CA GLU A 50 6.38 13.14 -0.77
C GLU A 50 5.54 13.68 0.40
N GLN A 51 4.91 12.79 1.17
CA GLN A 51 4.14 13.13 2.36
C GLN A 51 5.02 13.83 3.42
N GLU A 52 6.20 13.27 3.73
CA GLU A 52 7.15 13.85 4.68
C GLU A 52 7.59 15.25 4.26
N LYS A 53 8.04 15.43 3.01
CA LYS A 53 8.45 16.75 2.49
C LYS A 53 7.31 17.77 2.50
N ALA A 54 6.08 17.34 2.23
CA ALA A 54 4.91 18.21 2.25
C ALA A 54 4.57 18.64 3.69
N THR A 55 4.58 17.72 4.64
CA THR A 55 4.33 18.02 6.07
C THR A 55 5.43 18.93 6.67
N GLU A 56 6.70 18.70 6.36
CA GLU A 56 7.81 19.57 6.77
C GLU A 56 7.66 21.01 6.23
N LYS A 57 7.33 21.14 4.93
CA LYS A 57 7.11 22.44 4.31
C LYS A 57 5.90 23.16 4.88
N SER A 58 4.80 22.45 5.14
CA SER A 58 3.63 23.00 5.84
C SER A 58 4.02 23.53 7.22
N GLY A 59 4.77 22.74 8.01
CA GLY A 59 5.28 23.16 9.32
C GLY A 59 6.16 24.41 9.25
N SER A 60 7.04 24.50 8.25
CA SER A 60 7.89 25.67 8.00
C SER A 60 7.08 26.94 7.67
N TYR A 61 6.04 26.82 6.84
CA TYR A 61 5.14 27.94 6.53
C TYR A 61 4.31 28.39 7.73
N ARG A 62 3.81 27.45 8.56
CA ARG A 62 3.10 27.78 9.80
C ARG A 62 4.01 28.51 10.80
N LYS A 63 5.26 28.07 10.93
CA LYS A 63 6.26 28.76 11.76
C LYS A 63 6.54 30.17 11.25
N SER A 64 6.74 30.34 9.95
CA SER A 64 6.94 31.65 9.31
C SER A 64 5.73 32.58 9.47
N ALA A 65 4.51 32.03 9.43
CA ALA A 65 3.28 32.78 9.72
C ALA A 65 3.24 33.22 11.18
N GLY A 66 3.55 32.33 12.14
CA GLY A 66 3.62 32.66 13.56
C GLY A 66 4.66 33.73 13.89
N ASP A 67 5.84 33.68 13.26
CA ASP A 67 6.89 34.70 13.42
C ASP A 67 6.42 36.08 12.90
N GLU A 68 5.71 36.12 11.77
CA GLU A 68 5.13 37.38 11.26
C GLU A 68 3.92 37.85 12.07
N GLU A 69 3.13 36.94 12.67
CA GLU A 69 2.05 37.30 13.61
C GLU A 69 2.60 37.98 14.86
N LEU A 70 3.72 37.50 15.40
CA LEU A 70 4.38 38.14 16.54
C LEU A 70 4.89 39.54 16.18
N LYS A 71 5.47 39.71 14.98
CA LYS A 71 5.86 41.03 14.47
C LYS A 71 4.65 41.95 14.29
N ALA A 72 3.56 41.45 13.74
CA ALA A 72 2.33 42.21 13.56
C ALA A 72 1.77 42.69 14.92
N LYS A 73 1.74 41.82 15.94
CA LYS A 73 1.32 42.18 17.31
C LYS A 73 2.21 43.27 17.90
N ASN A 74 3.53 43.16 17.75
CA ASN A 74 4.46 44.21 18.23
C ASN A 74 4.23 45.55 17.51
N ILE A 75 3.91 45.54 16.21
CA ILE A 75 3.59 46.77 15.45
C ILE A 75 2.25 47.35 15.93
N GLU A 76 1.24 46.51 16.19
CA GLU A 76 -0.06 46.93 16.72
C GLU A 76 0.09 47.60 18.09
N GLU A 77 0.90 47.03 18.99
CA GLU A 77 1.22 47.62 20.30
C GLU A 77 1.90 49.00 20.15
N GLN A 78 2.82 49.16 19.20
CA GLN A 78 3.47 50.45 18.91
C GLN A 78 2.49 51.50 18.38
N ILE A 79 1.54 51.10 17.52
CA ILE A 79 0.49 51.98 17.01
C ILE A 79 -0.42 52.47 18.15
N ILE A 80 -0.82 51.56 19.05
CA ILE A 80 -1.65 51.88 20.22
C ILE A 80 -0.90 52.83 21.17
N ALA A 81 0.39 52.59 21.41
CA ALA A 81 1.22 53.44 22.27
C ALA A 81 1.36 54.88 21.75
N LEU A 82 1.30 55.07 20.43
CA LEU A 82 1.31 56.39 19.77
C LEU A 82 -0.07 57.06 19.71
N GLY A 83 -1.10 56.46 20.34
CA GLY A 83 -2.48 56.98 20.33
C GLY A 83 -3.23 56.73 19.01
N GLY A 84 -2.69 55.88 18.13
CA GLY A 84 -3.31 55.50 16.87
C GLY A 84 -4.37 54.42 17.02
N THR A 85 -5.34 54.39 16.10
CA THR A 85 -6.33 53.31 16.00
C THR A 85 -5.82 52.22 15.05
N VAL A 86 -5.70 50.99 15.53
CA VAL A 86 -5.38 49.83 14.69
C VAL A 86 -6.60 49.49 13.84
N PRO A 87 -6.49 49.49 12.49
CA PRO A 87 -7.59 49.06 11.64
C PRO A 87 -7.89 47.58 11.88
N PRO A 88 -9.18 47.19 12.01
CA PRO A 88 -9.55 45.79 12.17
C PRO A 88 -9.02 44.96 11.00
N SER A 89 -8.64 43.71 11.27
CA SER A 89 -8.40 42.74 10.21
C SER A 89 -9.68 42.59 9.39
N GLU A 90 -9.58 42.69 8.05
CA GLU A 90 -10.70 42.43 7.15
C GLU A 90 -11.39 41.10 7.54
N PRO A 91 -12.73 41.03 7.59
CA PRO A 91 -13.43 39.83 8.00
C PRO A 91 -13.19 38.70 6.99
N GLU A 92 -12.75 37.54 7.50
CA GLU A 92 -12.66 36.28 6.75
C GLU A 92 -14.07 35.71 6.48
N THR A 93 -14.87 36.30 5.59
CA THR A 93 -16.08 35.63 5.05
C THR A 93 -16.45 36.18 3.67
N GLU A 94 -16.24 35.38 2.62
CA GLU A 94 -17.06 35.45 1.41
C GLU A 94 -18.35 34.64 1.69
N ASN A 95 -19.48 35.32 1.89
CA ASN A 95 -20.80 34.78 1.57
C ASN A 95 -21.21 35.41 0.22
N PRO A 96 -21.57 34.64 -0.83
CA PRO A 96 -21.80 35.19 -2.16
C PRO A 96 -23.19 35.82 -2.36
N ASP A 97 -24.08 35.77 -1.36
CA ASP A 97 -25.45 36.28 -1.47
C ASP A 97 -25.76 37.26 -0.33
N GLY A 98 -25.67 38.56 -0.63
CA GLY A 98 -26.08 39.64 0.27
C GLY A 98 -25.97 40.99 -0.42
N ASP A 99 -27.12 41.64 -0.62
CA ASP A 99 -27.24 42.95 -1.25
C ASP A 99 -26.37 44.03 -0.57
N PRO A 100 -25.90 45.05 -1.33
CA PRO A 100 -24.96 46.04 -0.82
C PRO A 100 -25.68 47.01 0.12
N GLU A 101 -25.65 46.74 1.44
CA GLU A 101 -26.02 47.73 2.43
C GLU A 101 -24.96 48.84 2.52
N ASN A 102 -25.38 50.00 2.07
CA ASN A 102 -24.74 51.30 2.16
C ASN A 102 -24.46 51.69 3.62
N ILE A 103 -23.19 51.60 4.05
CA ILE A 103 -22.71 52.28 5.25
C ILE A 103 -21.91 53.51 4.83
N SER A 104 -22.62 54.63 4.78
CA SER A 104 -22.04 55.96 4.71
C SER A 104 -21.21 56.25 5.97
N GLY A 105 -19.99 56.78 5.77
CA GLY A 105 -19.41 57.77 6.67
C GLY A 105 -18.59 57.24 7.85
N LYS A 106 -17.27 57.25 7.66
CA LYS A 106 -16.34 57.98 8.54
C LYS A 106 -15.01 58.12 7.81
N GLU A 107 -14.76 59.31 7.27
CA GLU A 107 -13.41 59.76 6.94
C GLU A 107 -12.57 59.67 8.22
N THR A 108 -11.73 58.63 8.31
CA THR A 108 -10.77 58.50 9.39
C THR A 108 -9.66 59.51 9.17
N LYS A 109 -9.54 60.43 10.12
CA LYS A 109 -8.53 61.50 10.14
C LYS A 109 -7.14 60.97 9.80
N ILE A 110 -6.48 61.69 8.89
CA ILE A 110 -5.09 61.52 8.45
C ILE A 110 -4.18 61.38 9.70
N PRO A 111 -3.34 60.33 9.80
CA PRO A 111 -2.45 60.17 10.95
C PRO A 111 -1.49 61.34 11.13
N GLU A 112 -1.45 61.87 12.35
CA GLU A 112 -0.73 63.07 12.82
C GLU A 112 0.81 62.90 12.95
N SER A 113 1.41 61.80 12.48
CA SER A 113 2.87 61.67 12.35
C SER A 113 3.26 60.76 11.18
N ALA A 114 4.38 61.07 10.50
CA ALA A 114 4.94 60.23 9.43
C ALA A 114 5.29 58.82 9.92
N GLU A 115 5.58 58.69 11.21
CA GLU A 115 5.91 57.45 11.91
C GLU A 115 4.71 56.50 12.00
N LEU A 116 3.51 57.01 12.32
CA LEU A 116 2.29 56.19 12.36
C LEU A 116 1.92 55.62 10.97
N ARG A 117 2.11 56.41 9.90
CA ARG A 117 1.85 55.95 8.51
C ARG A 117 2.78 54.80 8.12
N LYS A 118 4.04 54.87 8.55
CA LYS A 118 5.02 53.81 8.28
C LYS A 118 4.64 52.52 9.01
N LEU A 119 4.28 52.60 10.29
CA LEU A 119 3.85 51.44 11.08
C LEU A 119 2.58 50.79 10.52
N LEU A 120 1.58 51.57 10.08
CA LEU A 120 0.39 51.04 9.43
C LEU A 120 0.70 50.33 8.11
N SER A 121 1.59 50.90 7.28
CA SER A 121 2.04 50.25 6.04
C SER A 121 2.80 48.94 6.31
N ASP A 122 3.62 48.91 7.36
CA ASP A 122 4.38 47.72 7.74
C ASP A 122 3.46 46.64 8.35
N LEU A 123 2.42 47.02 9.11
CA LEU A 123 1.38 46.12 9.60
C LEU A 123 0.61 45.46 8.44
N GLU A 124 0.20 46.23 7.43
CA GLU A 124 -0.47 45.69 6.24
C GLU A 124 0.42 44.70 5.49
N LYS A 125 1.73 44.98 5.38
CA LYS A 125 2.69 44.06 4.75
C LYS A 125 2.82 42.76 5.55
N SER A 126 2.91 42.83 6.88
CA SER A 126 2.96 41.63 7.73
C SER A 126 1.66 40.82 7.65
N ARG A 127 0.49 41.46 7.66
CA ARG A 127 -0.80 40.79 7.47
C ARG A 127 -0.90 40.07 6.11
N LYS A 128 -0.46 40.72 5.02
CA LYS A 128 -0.39 40.08 3.70
C LYS A 128 0.55 38.87 3.69
N LYS A 129 1.72 38.97 4.31
CA LYS A 129 2.65 37.83 4.44
C LYS A 129 2.03 36.67 5.19
N ILE A 130 1.39 36.91 6.33
CA ILE A 130 0.70 35.88 7.13
C ILE A 130 -0.32 35.14 6.28
N ARG A 131 -1.20 35.88 5.57
CA ARG A 131 -2.17 35.30 4.63
C ARG A 131 -1.50 34.40 3.59
N THR A 132 -0.40 34.86 2.98
CA THR A 132 0.30 34.04 1.98
C THR A 132 0.95 32.80 2.56
N TYR A 133 1.50 32.85 3.77
CA TYR A 133 2.10 31.69 4.42
C TYR A 133 1.04 30.67 4.83
N ARG A 134 -0.12 31.13 5.31
CA ARG A 134 -1.25 30.25 5.64
C ARG A 134 -1.80 29.52 4.41
N LEU A 135 -1.98 30.24 3.29
CA LEU A 135 -2.39 29.62 2.02
C LEU A 135 -1.37 28.56 1.55
N LYS A 136 -0.07 28.90 1.59
CA LYS A 136 1.00 27.94 1.25
C LYS A 136 1.04 26.73 2.18
N ALA A 137 0.73 26.90 3.47
CA ALA A 137 0.63 25.79 4.40
C ALA A 137 -0.55 24.88 4.05
N ALA A 138 -1.73 25.45 3.78
CA ALA A 138 -2.92 24.70 3.39
C ALA A 138 -2.72 23.90 2.09
N ASP A 139 -2.06 24.48 1.09
CA ASP A 139 -1.71 23.77 -0.15
C ASP A 139 -0.81 22.55 0.13
N LYS A 140 0.17 22.69 1.03
CA LYS A 140 1.05 21.59 1.42
C LYS A 140 0.38 20.54 2.31
N ASP A 141 -0.60 20.95 3.13
CA ASP A 141 -1.43 19.99 3.88
C ASP A 141 -2.29 19.15 2.93
N ARG A 142 -2.83 19.75 1.85
CA ARG A 142 -3.57 19.01 0.81
C ARG A 142 -2.68 18.01 0.07
N GLU A 143 -1.49 18.44 -0.37
CA GLU A 143 -0.50 17.55 -1.00
C GLU A 143 -0.14 16.36 -0.07
N ALA A 144 0.07 16.64 1.22
CA ALA A 144 0.36 15.60 2.21
C ALA A 144 -0.81 14.61 2.37
N SER A 145 -2.05 15.10 2.37
CA SER A 145 -3.25 14.25 2.44
C SER A 145 -3.43 13.37 1.19
N GLU A 146 -3.17 13.91 0.01
CA GLU A 146 -3.23 13.15 -1.25
C GLU A 146 -2.13 12.09 -1.33
N ALA A 147 -0.92 12.40 -0.84
CA ALA A 147 0.15 11.42 -0.68
C ALA A 147 -0.22 10.31 0.33
N ALA A 148 -0.83 10.68 1.47
CA ALA A 148 -1.29 9.72 2.47
C ALA A 148 -2.34 8.73 1.92
N ALA A 149 -3.29 9.22 1.13
CA ALA A 149 -4.29 8.37 0.48
C ALA A 149 -3.66 7.39 -0.53
N ARG A 150 -2.65 7.85 -1.29
CA ARG A 150 -1.89 6.98 -2.20
C ARG A 150 -1.13 5.90 -1.44
N ILE A 151 -0.52 6.22 -0.30
CA ILE A 151 0.18 5.25 0.55
C ILE A 151 -0.77 4.13 0.99
N VAL A 152 -1.97 4.48 1.48
CA VAL A 152 -2.97 3.48 1.89
C VAL A 152 -3.34 2.54 0.74
N SER A 153 -3.57 3.09 -0.46
CA SER A 153 -3.89 2.30 -1.64
C SER A 153 -2.74 1.41 -2.12
N LEU A 154 -1.49 1.86 -1.97
CA LEU A 154 -0.30 1.09 -2.34
C LEU A 154 0.00 0.00 -1.31
N ASP A 155 -0.13 0.28 -0.01
CA ASP A 155 0.02 -0.71 1.07
C ASP A 155 -1.02 -1.84 0.93
N GLU A 156 -2.26 -1.52 0.53
CA GLU A 156 -3.28 -2.53 0.22
C GLU A 156 -2.86 -3.42 -0.96
N GLN A 157 -2.32 -2.83 -2.03
CA GLN A 157 -1.80 -3.58 -3.18
C GLN A 157 -0.60 -4.46 -2.84
N ILE A 158 0.28 -4.02 -1.95
CA ILE A 158 1.40 -4.83 -1.44
C ILE A 158 0.87 -5.99 -0.61
N ALA A 159 -0.06 -5.75 0.32
CA ALA A 159 -0.65 -6.79 1.16
C ALA A 159 -1.36 -7.87 0.32
N ASP A 160 -2.04 -7.45 -0.75
CA ASP A 160 -2.65 -8.33 -1.75
C ASP A 160 -1.62 -9.17 -2.51
N ALA A 161 -0.49 -8.56 -2.89
CA ALA A 161 0.58 -9.24 -3.63
C ALA A 161 1.41 -10.20 -2.74
N GLU A 162 1.61 -9.86 -1.47
CA GLU A 162 2.37 -10.67 -0.51
C GLU A 162 1.56 -11.84 0.05
N ASN A 163 0.23 -11.74 0.09
CA ASN A 163 -0.66 -12.80 0.56
C ASN A 163 -1.76 -13.15 -0.46
N PRO A 164 -1.39 -13.87 -1.55
CA PRO A 164 -2.35 -14.28 -2.56
C PRO A 164 -3.43 -15.21 -2.00
N GLU A 165 -3.13 -16.06 -1.01
CA GLU A 165 -4.11 -16.95 -0.37
C GLU A 165 -5.19 -16.16 0.39
N GLY A 166 -4.78 -15.13 1.12
CA GLY A 166 -5.69 -14.22 1.83
C GLY A 166 -6.55 -13.39 0.88
N LEU A 167 -5.97 -12.90 -0.20
CA LEU A 167 -6.71 -12.20 -1.27
C LEU A 167 -7.74 -13.13 -1.92
N ILE A 168 -7.35 -14.35 -2.29
CA ILE A 168 -8.27 -15.36 -2.84
C ILE A 168 -9.40 -15.62 -1.86
N LYS A 169 -9.11 -15.74 -0.56
CA LYS A 169 -10.12 -15.98 0.46
C LYS A 169 -11.10 -14.80 0.56
N ARG A 170 -10.62 -13.56 0.67
CA ARG A 170 -11.47 -12.36 0.72
C ARG A 170 -12.35 -12.23 -0.53
N LEU A 171 -11.74 -12.36 -1.71
CA LEU A 171 -12.47 -12.32 -2.97
C LEU A 171 -13.47 -13.48 -3.06
N SER A 172 -13.14 -14.67 -2.53
CA SER A 172 -14.06 -15.80 -2.50
C SER A 172 -15.26 -15.54 -1.59
N GLU A 173 -15.06 -14.91 -0.43
CA GLU A 173 -16.11 -14.54 0.52
C GLU A 173 -16.99 -13.41 -0.03
N GLU A 174 -16.40 -12.39 -0.64
CA GLU A 174 -17.13 -11.33 -1.35
C GLU A 174 -17.94 -11.88 -2.53
N LEU A 175 -17.35 -12.78 -3.31
CA LEU A 175 -18.05 -13.48 -4.38
C LEU A 175 -19.19 -14.32 -3.82
N ILE A 176 -18.97 -15.12 -2.78
CA ILE A 176 -20.02 -15.92 -2.15
C ILE A 176 -21.15 -15.03 -1.64
N SER A 177 -20.84 -13.95 -0.92
CA SER A 177 -21.83 -12.98 -0.42
C SER A 177 -22.61 -12.32 -1.58
N ALA A 178 -21.92 -11.94 -2.66
CA ALA A 178 -22.57 -11.41 -3.86
C ALA A 178 -23.44 -12.49 -4.54
N THR A 179 -23.03 -13.76 -4.52
CA THR A 179 -23.77 -14.89 -5.09
C THR A 179 -24.99 -15.25 -4.22
N GLU A 180 -24.90 -15.08 -2.91
CA GLU A 180 -26.01 -15.28 -1.96
C GLU A 180 -27.04 -14.15 -2.07
N ALA A 181 -26.58 -12.89 -2.23
CA ALA A 181 -27.44 -11.77 -2.59
C ALA A 181 -28.12 -11.99 -3.95
N TYR A 182 -27.40 -12.54 -4.92
CA TYR A 182 -27.87 -12.98 -6.24
C TYR A 182 -28.94 -14.09 -6.16
N ASN A 183 -28.73 -15.14 -5.37
CA ASN A 183 -29.70 -16.24 -5.22
C ASN A 183 -31.00 -15.80 -4.53
N LYS A 184 -30.96 -14.71 -3.77
CA LYS A 184 -32.14 -14.12 -3.12
C LYS A 184 -32.90 -13.17 -4.05
N ALA A 185 -32.29 -12.68 -5.12
CA ALA A 185 -32.89 -11.86 -6.18
C ALA A 185 -33.21 -12.76 -7.38
N ASP A 186 -34.47 -13.22 -7.46
CA ASP A 186 -34.96 -14.29 -8.33
C ASP A 186 -34.53 -14.24 -9.82
N LYS A 187 -34.53 -15.44 -10.39
CA LYS A 187 -34.37 -15.86 -11.78
C LYS A 187 -35.12 -14.96 -12.77
N ASN A 188 -34.56 -13.86 -13.26
CA ASN A 188 -35.04 -13.13 -14.45
C ASN A 188 -34.09 -11.96 -14.75
N ALA A 189 -32.84 -12.21 -15.14
CA ALA A 189 -32.00 -11.14 -15.69
C ALA A 189 -30.86 -11.73 -16.53
N GLU A 190 -31.10 -11.84 -17.83
CA GLU A 190 -30.09 -11.95 -18.90
C GLU A 190 -29.31 -10.62 -19.01
N GLY A 191 -28.63 -10.22 -17.94
CA GLY A 191 -27.79 -9.02 -17.90
C GLY A 191 -26.33 -9.43 -17.74
N GLU A 192 -25.49 -9.09 -18.72
CA GLU A 192 -24.03 -9.15 -18.57
C GLU A 192 -23.61 -8.29 -17.38
N TYR A 193 -22.94 -8.88 -16.40
CA TYR A 193 -22.45 -8.17 -15.22
C TYR A 193 -21.00 -7.72 -15.44
N ASP A 194 -20.75 -6.43 -15.23
CA ASP A 194 -19.47 -5.75 -15.40
C ASP A 194 -18.54 -6.03 -14.20
N ILE A 195 -17.89 -7.19 -14.22
CA ILE A 195 -16.74 -7.43 -13.35
C ILE A 195 -15.61 -6.54 -13.86
N SER A 196 -15.07 -5.67 -12.98
CA SER A 196 -13.99 -4.78 -13.38
C SER A 196 -12.86 -5.58 -14.06
N LEU A 197 -12.46 -5.16 -15.26
CA LEU A 197 -11.44 -5.85 -16.05
C LEU A 197 -10.13 -6.05 -15.26
N ASN A 198 -9.84 -5.16 -14.31
CA ASN A 198 -8.68 -5.28 -13.44
C ASN A 198 -8.80 -6.48 -12.48
N THR A 199 -9.98 -6.70 -11.91
CA THR A 199 -10.24 -7.88 -11.06
C THR A 199 -10.12 -9.17 -11.86
N VAL A 200 -10.71 -9.21 -13.07
CA VAL A 200 -10.60 -10.38 -13.96
C VAL A 200 -9.14 -10.68 -14.30
N ARG A 201 -8.35 -9.65 -14.63
CA ARG A 201 -6.91 -9.80 -14.89
C ARG A 201 -6.18 -10.37 -13.67
N LYS A 202 -6.38 -9.80 -12.47
CA LYS A 202 -5.75 -10.31 -11.23
C LYS A 202 -6.07 -11.79 -11.00
N ILE A 203 -7.33 -12.18 -11.14
CA ILE A 203 -7.76 -13.58 -10.96
C ILE A 203 -7.08 -14.49 -12.01
N LEU A 204 -7.08 -14.08 -13.28
CA LEU A 204 -6.44 -14.85 -14.35
C LEU A 204 -4.91 -14.98 -14.14
N PHE A 205 -4.25 -13.96 -13.59
CA PHE A 205 -2.83 -14.02 -13.25
C PHE A 205 -2.56 -15.03 -12.12
N ILE A 206 -3.30 -14.95 -11.02
CA ILE A 206 -3.18 -15.90 -9.90
C ILE A 206 -3.39 -17.34 -10.36
N LEU A 207 -4.38 -17.56 -11.23
CA LEU A 207 -4.64 -18.89 -11.80
C LEU A 207 -3.53 -19.33 -12.76
N GLY A 208 -2.90 -18.40 -13.47
CA GLY A 208 -1.75 -18.65 -14.34
C GLY A 208 -0.51 -19.11 -13.57
N GLU A 209 -0.14 -18.40 -12.51
CA GLU A 209 1.01 -18.74 -11.66
C GLU A 209 0.89 -20.14 -11.05
N ASN A 210 -0.33 -20.49 -10.63
CA ASN A 210 -0.62 -21.79 -10.05
C ASN A 210 -0.88 -22.89 -11.10
N LYS A 211 -0.61 -22.61 -12.39
CA LYS A 211 -0.75 -23.53 -13.52
C LYS A 211 -2.18 -24.04 -13.76
N PHE A 212 -3.17 -23.30 -13.28
CA PHE A 212 -4.59 -23.58 -13.49
C PHE A 212 -5.13 -22.99 -14.79
N THR A 213 -4.37 -22.15 -15.49
CA THR A 213 -4.78 -21.61 -16.80
C THR A 213 -3.67 -21.70 -17.83
N ILE A 214 -4.08 -21.93 -19.08
CA ILE A 214 -3.25 -21.82 -20.28
C ILE A 214 -3.63 -20.53 -20.99
N CYS A 215 -2.67 -19.63 -21.16
CA CYS A 215 -2.85 -18.41 -21.94
C CYS A 215 -2.28 -18.61 -23.36
N LYS A 216 -3.06 -18.27 -24.39
CA LYS A 216 -2.60 -18.16 -25.78
C LYS A 216 -2.59 -16.70 -26.20
N ARG A 217 -1.43 -16.25 -26.67
CA ARG A 217 -1.26 -14.92 -27.26
C ARG A 217 -1.46 -15.02 -28.76
N GLU A 218 -2.40 -14.27 -29.29
CA GLU A 218 -2.62 -14.14 -30.73
C GLU A 218 -2.42 -12.69 -31.12
N ARG A 219 -1.66 -12.46 -32.18
CA ARG A 219 -1.48 -11.14 -32.78
C ARG A 219 -2.40 -11.05 -33.98
N ASP A 220 -3.30 -10.08 -33.97
CA ASP A 220 -4.09 -9.79 -35.16
C ASP A 220 -3.18 -9.13 -36.22
N THR A 221 -3.04 -9.78 -37.37
CA THR A 221 -2.18 -9.35 -38.47
C THR A 221 -2.69 -8.08 -39.16
N ASN A 222 -3.98 -7.76 -39.04
CA ASN A 222 -4.56 -6.59 -39.70
C ASN A 222 -4.51 -5.34 -38.81
N SER A 223 -4.67 -5.50 -37.51
CA SER A 223 -4.85 -4.39 -36.58
C SER A 223 -3.66 -4.21 -35.62
N GLY A 224 -2.78 -5.22 -35.52
CA GLY A 224 -1.60 -5.20 -34.67
C GLY A 224 -1.88 -5.42 -33.18
N TRP A 225 -3.15 -5.51 -32.77
CA TRP A 225 -3.54 -5.74 -31.37
C TRP A 225 -3.21 -7.17 -30.93
N LEU A 226 -2.89 -7.29 -29.64
CA LEU A 226 -2.57 -8.55 -28.98
C LEU A 226 -3.78 -9.01 -28.19
N THR A 227 -4.31 -10.17 -28.55
CA THR A 227 -5.45 -10.79 -27.88
C THR A 227 -4.96 -11.97 -27.06
N PHE A 228 -5.30 -11.96 -25.76
CA PHE A 228 -4.99 -13.04 -24.84
C PHE A 228 -6.22 -13.93 -24.65
N ARG A 229 -6.12 -15.20 -25.05
CA ARG A 229 -7.17 -16.19 -24.83
C ARG A 229 -6.76 -17.12 -23.68
N TRP A 230 -7.52 -17.07 -22.60
CA TRP A 230 -7.30 -17.90 -21.42
C TRP A 230 -8.17 -19.15 -21.47
N ARG A 231 -7.62 -20.30 -21.09
CA ARG A 231 -8.36 -21.55 -20.89
C ARG A 231 -8.00 -22.14 -19.54
N LEU A 232 -8.99 -22.51 -18.74
CA LEU A 232 -8.75 -23.24 -17.49
C LEU A 232 -8.23 -24.64 -17.81
N ASN A 233 -7.13 -25.02 -17.17
CA ASN A 233 -6.56 -26.35 -17.22
C ASN A 233 -6.68 -26.99 -15.83
N MET A 234 -7.75 -27.74 -15.64
CA MET A 234 -7.95 -28.54 -14.41
C MET A 234 -7.24 -29.90 -14.48
N THR A 235 -6.54 -30.19 -15.58
CA THR A 235 -5.86 -31.48 -15.77
C THR A 235 -4.67 -31.58 -14.83
N GLY A 236 -4.71 -32.52 -13.88
CA GLY A 236 -3.61 -32.72 -12.93
C GLY A 236 -3.61 -31.77 -11.73
N ILE A 237 -4.73 -31.06 -11.46
CA ILE A 237 -4.91 -30.26 -10.24
C ILE A 237 -4.62 -31.05 -8.97
N GLU A 238 -5.05 -32.30 -8.91
CA GLU A 238 -4.80 -33.20 -7.78
C GLU A 238 -3.31 -33.45 -7.58
N HIS A 239 -2.56 -33.69 -8.68
CA HIS A 239 -1.11 -33.89 -8.61
C HIS A 239 -0.36 -32.62 -8.22
N GLN A 240 -0.83 -31.46 -8.67
CA GLN A 240 -0.22 -30.17 -8.31
C GLN A 240 -0.50 -29.84 -6.84
N LEU A 241 -1.72 -30.06 -6.37
CA LEU A 241 -2.10 -29.91 -4.97
C LEU A 241 -1.29 -30.84 -4.07
N GLU A 242 -1.15 -32.11 -4.47
CA GLU A 242 -0.35 -33.10 -3.76
C GLU A 242 1.14 -32.71 -3.69
N ARG A 243 1.68 -32.13 -4.75
CA ARG A 243 3.05 -31.62 -4.79
C ARG A 243 3.26 -30.46 -3.82
N GLU A 244 2.35 -29.49 -3.81
CA GLU A 244 2.43 -28.33 -2.91
C GLU A 244 2.22 -28.75 -1.45
N LYS A 245 1.27 -29.66 -1.16
CA LYS A 245 1.13 -30.28 0.17
C LYS A 245 2.43 -30.93 0.64
N LYS A 246 3.06 -31.75 -0.21
CA LYS A 246 4.36 -32.38 0.09
C LYS A 246 5.49 -31.38 0.26
N LYS A 247 5.45 -30.24 -0.43
CA LYS A 247 6.42 -29.15 -0.29
C LYS A 247 6.25 -28.46 1.08
N LEU A 248 5.02 -28.11 1.45
CA LEU A 248 4.70 -27.54 2.76
C LEU A 248 5.08 -28.48 3.89
N TYR A 249 4.72 -29.76 3.80
CA TYR A 249 5.10 -30.78 4.79
C TYR A 249 6.62 -30.88 4.97
N ARG A 250 7.39 -30.90 3.87
CA ARG A 250 8.86 -30.90 3.95
C ARG A 250 9.41 -29.64 4.59
N ASN A 251 8.82 -28.47 4.34
CA ASN A 251 9.25 -27.22 4.95
C ASN A 251 8.96 -27.20 6.46
N LEU A 252 7.80 -27.72 6.88
CA LEU A 252 7.47 -27.87 8.30
C LEU A 252 8.44 -28.82 9.00
N LEU A 253 8.73 -29.98 8.40
CA LEU A 253 9.73 -30.92 8.95
C LEU A 253 11.12 -30.27 9.09
N LYS A 254 11.59 -29.58 8.04
CA LYS A 254 12.87 -28.86 8.10
C LYS A 254 12.88 -27.79 9.20
N ARG A 255 11.77 -27.08 9.37
CA ARG A 255 11.67 -26.06 10.42
C ARG A 255 11.67 -26.71 11.81
N GLN A 256 10.98 -27.82 11.99
CA GLN A 256 10.96 -28.57 13.24
C GLN A 256 12.34 -29.13 13.60
N GLU A 257 13.06 -29.68 12.62
CA GLU A 257 14.44 -30.16 12.80
C GLU A 257 15.37 -29.01 13.19
N TYR A 258 15.22 -27.85 12.53
CA TYR A 258 15.98 -26.64 12.85
C TYR A 258 15.68 -26.12 14.26
N GLU A 259 14.42 -26.10 14.69
CA GLU A 259 14.05 -25.65 16.03
C GLU A 259 14.49 -26.66 17.11
N SER A 260 14.47 -27.96 16.81
CA SER A 260 14.85 -29.01 17.76
C SER A 260 16.37 -29.13 17.94
N GLY A 261 17.14 -28.86 16.88
CA GLY A 261 18.60 -28.95 16.89
C GLY A 261 19.32 -27.71 17.40
N ASN A 262 18.62 -26.57 17.56
CA ASN A 262 19.23 -25.30 17.91
C ASN A 262 18.65 -24.71 19.20
N LEU A 263 19.51 -24.04 19.97
CA LEU A 263 19.11 -23.21 21.09
C LEU A 263 19.08 -21.75 20.63
N PHE A 264 18.04 -21.02 21.03
CA PHE A 264 17.83 -19.64 20.58
C PHE A 264 18.02 -18.63 21.70
N TYR A 265 18.52 -17.48 21.29
CA TYR A 265 18.67 -16.30 22.12
C TYR A 265 18.01 -15.12 21.41
N ILE A 266 17.15 -14.41 22.11
CA ILE A 266 16.38 -13.29 21.58
C ILE A 266 16.75 -12.01 22.31
N CYS A 267 16.78 -10.91 21.56
CA CYS A 267 16.90 -9.59 22.16
C CYS A 267 15.60 -9.23 22.91
N PRO A 268 15.65 -8.66 24.13
CA PRO A 268 14.46 -8.15 24.83
C PRO A 268 13.66 -7.10 24.04
N GLN A 269 14.32 -6.37 23.14
CA GLN A 269 13.70 -5.40 22.22
C GLN A 269 13.26 -6.04 20.89
N HIS A 270 13.31 -7.38 20.78
CA HIS A 270 12.94 -8.15 19.59
C HIS A 270 13.65 -7.76 18.28
N CYS A 271 14.86 -7.18 18.37
CA CYS A 271 15.61 -6.79 17.18
C CYS A 271 16.09 -8.00 16.35
N VAL A 272 16.57 -9.04 17.02
CA VAL A 272 17.13 -10.24 16.41
C VAL A 272 16.85 -11.48 17.26
N ARG A 273 16.81 -12.63 16.60
CA ARG A 273 16.78 -13.97 17.19
C ARG A 273 17.96 -14.76 16.61
N LEU A 274 18.90 -15.13 17.46
CA LEU A 274 20.15 -15.79 17.07
C LEU A 274 20.19 -17.21 17.60
N VAL A 275 20.88 -18.09 16.87
CA VAL A 275 21.23 -19.43 17.39
C VAL A 275 22.41 -19.33 18.36
N PHE A 276 22.60 -20.34 19.21
CA PHE A 276 23.67 -20.36 20.21
C PHE A 276 25.07 -20.04 19.65
N ASN A 277 25.42 -20.57 18.48
CA ASN A 277 26.73 -20.32 17.86
C ASN A 277 26.89 -18.83 17.51
N GLU A 278 25.88 -18.22 16.87
CA GLU A 278 25.85 -16.80 16.52
C GLU A 278 25.81 -15.92 17.77
N ALA A 279 25.07 -16.33 18.81
CA ALA A 279 25.05 -15.61 20.08
C ALA A 279 26.42 -15.64 20.76
N THR A 280 27.14 -16.76 20.69
CA THR A 280 28.51 -16.89 21.24
C THR A 280 29.51 -16.01 20.48
N GLU A 281 29.40 -15.95 19.16
CA GLU A 281 30.23 -15.05 18.33
C GLU A 281 30.00 -13.57 18.65
N ASN A 282 28.78 -13.21 19.06
CA ASN A 282 28.42 -11.85 19.49
C ASN A 282 28.52 -11.66 21.01
N GLU A 283 29.17 -12.57 21.75
CA GLU A 283 29.33 -12.50 23.21
C GLU A 283 28.00 -12.35 23.99
N PHE A 284 26.90 -12.87 23.44
CA PHE A 284 25.53 -12.73 23.92
C PHE A 284 25.03 -11.27 23.96
N ILE A 285 25.55 -10.42 23.09
CA ILE A 285 25.15 -9.02 22.94
C ILE A 285 24.44 -8.84 21.60
N CYS A 286 23.34 -8.09 21.59
CA CYS A 286 22.61 -7.78 20.38
C CYS A 286 23.44 -6.85 19.48
N PRO A 287 23.72 -7.22 18.21
CA PRO A 287 24.50 -6.40 17.29
C PRO A 287 23.79 -5.10 16.85
N VAL A 288 22.48 -4.98 17.11
CA VAL A 288 21.66 -3.83 16.69
C VAL A 288 21.53 -2.78 17.80
N CYS A 289 21.20 -3.20 19.03
CA CYS A 289 20.93 -2.28 20.14
C CYS A 289 21.97 -2.33 21.27
N GLY A 290 22.86 -3.34 21.29
CA GLY A 290 23.85 -3.50 22.34
C GLY A 290 23.33 -4.09 23.66
N ASP A 291 22.06 -4.48 23.72
CA ASP A 291 21.49 -5.15 24.90
C ASP A 291 21.89 -6.62 24.98
N ASN A 292 21.90 -7.19 26.19
CA ASN A 292 22.17 -8.61 26.40
C ASN A 292 21.03 -9.47 25.84
N LEU A 293 21.39 -10.52 25.10
CA LEU A 293 20.45 -11.51 24.60
C LEU A 293 19.96 -12.41 25.74
N VAL A 294 18.70 -12.82 25.66
CA VAL A 294 18.04 -13.68 26.64
C VAL A 294 17.72 -15.02 25.99
N TYR A 295 17.91 -16.12 26.72
CA TYR A 295 17.53 -17.45 26.26
C TYR A 295 16.02 -17.51 25.97
N GLU A 296 15.66 -18.04 24.82
CA GLU A 296 14.27 -18.28 24.42
C GLU A 296 13.98 -19.79 24.46
N ASP A 297 12.99 -20.17 25.26
CA ASP A 297 12.44 -21.52 25.24
C ASP A 297 11.50 -21.67 24.03
N ASN A 298 11.85 -22.57 23.11
CA ASN A 298 11.08 -22.85 21.91
C ASN A 298 10.24 -24.14 22.00
N GLU A 299 10.09 -24.76 23.18
CA GLU A 299 9.30 -25.98 23.36
C GLU A 299 7.84 -25.82 22.92
N GLU A 300 7.19 -24.70 23.25
CA GLU A 300 5.81 -24.43 22.81
C GLU A 300 5.69 -24.34 21.29
N PHE A 301 6.66 -23.70 20.64
CA PHE A 301 6.69 -23.56 19.19
C PHE A 301 6.94 -24.90 18.49
N LYS A 302 7.84 -25.74 19.04
CA LYS A 302 8.05 -27.11 18.56
C LYS A 302 6.78 -27.94 18.67
N ALA A 303 6.06 -27.86 19.80
CA ALA A 303 4.80 -28.56 19.97
C ALA A 303 3.73 -28.14 18.95
N LEU A 304 3.66 -26.83 18.61
CA LEU A 304 2.78 -26.32 17.56
C LEU A 304 3.16 -26.85 16.17
N LEU A 305 4.46 -26.88 15.85
CA LEU A 305 4.95 -27.44 14.60
C LEU A 305 4.64 -28.94 14.51
N ASP A 306 4.89 -29.71 15.57
CA ASP A 306 4.62 -31.15 15.63
C ASP A 306 3.13 -31.44 15.43
N LYS A 307 2.25 -30.69 16.10
CA LYS A 307 0.81 -30.80 15.90
C LYS A 307 0.43 -30.54 14.45
N ARG A 308 0.98 -29.49 13.84
CA ARG A 308 0.69 -29.14 12.44
C ARG A 308 1.22 -30.21 11.48
N ILE A 309 2.40 -30.77 11.73
CA ILE A 309 2.99 -31.86 10.94
C ILE A 309 2.10 -33.10 11.01
N GLU A 310 1.56 -33.43 12.19
CA GLU A 310 0.66 -34.58 12.37
C GLU A 310 -0.67 -34.37 11.64
N GLU A 311 -1.25 -33.16 11.66
CA GLU A 311 -2.43 -32.81 10.85
C GLU A 311 -2.16 -33.03 9.35
N PHE A 312 -0.99 -32.62 8.85
CA PHE A 312 -0.61 -32.85 7.46
C PHE A 312 -0.38 -34.32 7.14
N ARG A 313 0.20 -35.10 8.07
CA ARG A 313 0.42 -36.54 7.91
C ARG A 313 -0.89 -37.30 7.76
N GLN A 314 -1.94 -36.89 8.46
CA GLN A 314 -3.27 -37.52 8.38
C GLN A 314 -4.02 -37.18 7.07
N CYS A 315 -3.64 -36.08 6.41
CA CYS A 315 -4.25 -35.61 5.16
C CYS A 315 -3.47 -35.93 3.87
N LEU A 316 -2.33 -36.63 4.00
CA LEU A 316 -1.50 -37.16 2.90
C LEU A 316 -1.81 -38.63 2.66
#